data_AF-A0A1J9Q3T1-F1
#
_entry.id   AF-A0A1J9Q3T1-F1
#
_cell.length_a   1.000
_cell.length_b   1.000
_cell.length_c   1.000
_cell.angle_alpha   90.00
_cell.angle_beta   90.00
_cell.angle_gamma   90.00
#
_symmetry.space_group_name_H-M   'P 1'
#
loop_
_entity.id
_entity.type
_entity.pdbx_description
1 polymer ?
#
loop_
_entity_poly.entity_id
_entity_poly.type
_entity_poly.pdbx_seq_one_letter_code
_entity_poly.pdbx_strand_id
1 'polypeptide(L)'
;MEDISPSPSSSPAPQWREFLSPNHTQPSQGALRVAEHEKLECIRYCVGNQDEYRELPRFQFWNNFKSWFEETFGRPLKQPDRMISQLVRKHQEKKDAIREESGTARSVTDLDQALDEWIQILGDLEAAAEENHRQRSRRMQDGMMERRRKRNRERLGDSPASETPTVESGTQSSDIMQELQAALNLILGEPEFGYCPLVRYVLKIKLRTGVWN
;
A
#
# COMPACT_ATOMS: atom_id res chain seq x y z
N MET A 1 -84.53 -41.98 -13.01
CA MET A 1 -83.15 -41.91 -13.56
C MET A 1 -82.78 -40.46 -13.61
N GLU A 2 -81.61 -40.19 -13.06
CA GLU A 2 -81.05 -38.90 -12.71
C GLU A 2 -80.96 -37.96 -13.93
N ASP A 3 -81.17 -36.65 -13.73
CA ASP A 3 -80.05 -35.73 -13.89
C ASP A 3 -80.33 -34.36 -13.26
N ILE A 4 -79.35 -33.89 -12.49
CA ILE A 4 -79.33 -32.61 -11.77
C ILE A 4 -78.30 -31.75 -12.48
N SER A 5 -78.72 -30.61 -13.03
CA SER A 5 -77.84 -29.46 -13.25
C SER A 5 -78.66 -28.19 -13.34
N PRO A 6 -78.34 -27.21 -12.48
CA PRO A 6 -77.67 -26.04 -13.04
C PRO A 6 -76.49 -25.59 -12.17
N SER A 7 -75.31 -25.46 -12.79
CA SER A 7 -74.23 -24.66 -12.22
C SER A 7 -74.35 -23.20 -12.66
N PRO A 8 -74.39 -22.23 -11.73
CA PRO A 8 -74.09 -20.84 -12.05
C PRO A 8 -72.58 -20.64 -12.20
N SER A 9 -72.18 -20.22 -13.39
CA SER A 9 -70.85 -19.69 -13.71
C SER A 9 -70.69 -18.30 -13.07
N SER A 10 -69.78 -18.17 -12.10
CA SER A 10 -69.15 -16.88 -11.78
C SER A 10 -67.85 -17.07 -10.99
N SER A 11 -66.75 -16.80 -11.70
CA SER A 11 -65.44 -16.28 -11.29
C SER A 11 -64.70 -16.88 -10.10
N PRO A 12 -63.44 -17.29 -10.36
CA PRO A 12 -62.32 -16.89 -9.54
C PRO A 12 -61.39 -15.93 -10.31
N ALA A 13 -60.91 -14.92 -9.60
CA ALA A 13 -60.03 -13.85 -10.04
C ALA A 13 -58.75 -14.36 -10.76
N PRO A 14 -58.15 -13.56 -11.65
CA PRO A 14 -56.84 -13.86 -12.19
C PRO A 14 -55.80 -13.79 -11.07
N GLN A 15 -55.41 -14.97 -10.58
CA GLN A 15 -54.22 -15.12 -9.75
C GLN A 15 -53.03 -14.62 -10.57
N TRP A 16 -52.45 -13.54 -10.09
CA TRP A 16 -51.07 -13.12 -10.31
C TRP A 16 -50.19 -14.38 -10.31
N ARG A 17 -49.89 -14.92 -11.49
CA ARG A 17 -48.85 -15.94 -11.61
C ARG A 17 -47.56 -15.25 -11.22
N GLU A 18 -47.13 -15.58 -10.02
CA GLU A 18 -45.81 -15.39 -9.44
C GLU A 18 -44.74 -15.80 -10.46
N PHE A 19 -44.32 -14.85 -11.29
CA PHE A 19 -43.03 -14.89 -11.99
C PHE A 19 -41.90 -14.47 -11.03
N LEU A 20 -42.02 -14.84 -9.75
CA LEU A 20 -40.90 -14.89 -8.84
C LEU A 20 -40.17 -16.20 -9.14
N SER A 21 -39.30 -16.13 -10.15
CA SER A 21 -38.27 -17.13 -10.37
C SER A 21 -37.59 -17.43 -9.02
N PRO A 22 -37.62 -18.68 -8.55
CA PRO A 22 -36.95 -19.05 -7.31
C PRO A 22 -35.46 -18.84 -7.52
N ASN A 23 -34.88 -17.90 -6.77
CA ASN A 23 -33.46 -17.84 -6.42
C ASN A 23 -32.51 -18.48 -7.44
N HIS A 24 -32.32 -17.82 -8.59
CA HIS A 24 -30.99 -17.87 -9.19
C HIS A 24 -30.11 -16.90 -8.40
N THR A 25 -29.86 -17.24 -7.14
CA THR A 25 -28.65 -16.77 -6.46
C THR A 25 -27.53 -17.39 -7.29
N GLN A 26 -27.02 -16.65 -8.28
CA GLN A 26 -25.70 -16.96 -8.79
C GLN A 26 -24.83 -17.04 -7.53
N PRO A 27 -24.17 -18.18 -7.24
CA PRO A 27 -23.02 -18.09 -6.36
C PRO A 27 -22.16 -17.04 -7.01
N SER A 28 -21.88 -15.94 -6.30
CA SER A 28 -20.93 -14.95 -6.74
C SER A 28 -19.56 -15.64 -6.83
N GLN A 29 -19.36 -16.35 -7.93
CA GLN A 29 -18.09 -16.89 -8.36
C GLN A 29 -17.19 -15.69 -8.56
N GLY A 30 -16.29 -15.44 -7.60
CA GLY A 30 -15.38 -14.31 -7.72
C GLY A 30 -14.50 -14.02 -6.52
N ALA A 31 -14.82 -14.53 -5.34
CA ALA A 31 -13.91 -14.54 -4.21
C ALA A 31 -13.53 -15.99 -3.91
N LEU A 32 -12.45 -16.48 -4.52
CA LEU A 32 -11.72 -17.64 -4.01
C LEU A 32 -11.38 -17.33 -2.56
N ARG A 33 -12.19 -17.87 -1.64
CA ARG A 33 -12.01 -17.70 -0.20
C ARG A 33 -10.77 -18.50 0.16
N VAL A 34 -9.65 -17.81 0.35
CA VAL A 34 -8.45 -18.40 0.92
C VAL A 34 -8.79 -18.87 2.34
N ALA A 35 -8.57 -20.15 2.59
CA ALA A 35 -8.83 -20.81 3.87
C ALA A 35 -7.89 -20.24 4.93
N GLU A 36 -8.20 -20.48 6.21
CA GLU A 36 -7.41 -19.94 7.32
C GLU A 36 -5.97 -20.46 7.33
N HIS A 37 -5.78 -21.76 7.12
CA HIS A 37 -4.43 -22.33 7.03
C HIS A 37 -3.64 -21.76 5.85
N GLU A 38 -4.27 -21.55 4.69
CA GLU A 38 -3.61 -20.93 3.54
C GLU A 38 -3.23 -19.48 3.81
N LYS A 39 -4.07 -18.72 4.54
CA LYS A 39 -3.73 -17.35 4.98
C LYS A 39 -2.51 -17.35 5.89
N LEU A 40 -2.44 -18.30 6.82
CA LEU A 40 -1.29 -18.46 7.71
C LEU A 40 -0.01 -18.70 6.89
N GLU A 41 -0.03 -19.67 5.98
CA GLU A 41 1.12 -19.97 5.13
C GLU A 41 1.49 -18.78 4.23
N CYS A 42 0.52 -18.04 3.71
CA CYS A 42 0.76 -16.80 2.97
C CYS A 42 1.54 -15.77 3.80
N ILE A 43 1.18 -15.57 5.08
CA ILE A 43 1.88 -14.62 5.95
C ILE A 43 3.26 -15.15 6.33
N ARG A 44 3.38 -16.45 6.62
CA ARG A 44 4.68 -17.09 6.88
C ARG A 44 5.63 -16.95 5.70
N TYR A 45 5.13 -17.08 4.47
CA TYR A 45 5.92 -16.81 3.27
C TYR A 45 6.42 -15.36 3.25
N CYS A 46 5.56 -14.38 3.54
CA CYS A 46 5.98 -12.98 3.59
C CYS A 46 7.08 -12.74 4.64
N VAL A 47 6.94 -13.32 5.83
CA VAL A 47 7.94 -13.22 6.92
C VAL A 47 9.24 -13.91 6.53
N GLY A 48 9.17 -15.14 6.01
CA GLY A 48 10.35 -15.91 5.62
C GLY A 48 11.13 -15.32 4.44
N ASN A 49 10.45 -14.56 3.57
CA ASN A 49 11.04 -13.92 2.39
C ASN A 49 11.12 -12.39 2.56
N GLN A 50 11.31 -11.90 3.79
CA GLN A 50 11.39 -10.47 4.08
C GLN A 50 12.56 -9.76 3.36
N ASP A 51 13.67 -10.46 3.15
CA ASP A 51 14.85 -9.90 2.48
C ASP A 51 14.57 -9.73 0.99
N GLU A 52 13.94 -10.71 0.34
CA GLU A 52 13.44 -10.58 -1.03
C GLU A 52 12.42 -9.44 -1.13
N TYR A 53 11.55 -9.29 -0.14
CA TYR A 53 10.64 -8.15 -0.08
C TYR A 53 11.42 -6.83 0.02
N ARG A 54 12.54 -6.77 0.74
CA ARG A 54 13.35 -5.55 0.86
C ARG A 54 14.07 -5.20 -0.44
N GLU A 55 14.62 -6.20 -1.12
CA GLU A 55 15.57 -6.02 -2.22
C GLU A 55 14.90 -5.99 -3.60
N LEU A 56 13.83 -6.77 -3.79
CA LEU A 56 13.18 -6.89 -5.10
C LEU A 56 12.18 -5.77 -5.35
N PRO A 57 11.99 -5.38 -6.63
CA PRO A 57 10.83 -4.59 -7.02
C PRO A 57 9.53 -5.27 -6.56
N ARG A 58 8.58 -4.47 -6.03
CA ARG A 58 7.33 -4.98 -5.44
C ARG A 58 6.58 -5.93 -6.35
N PHE A 59 6.50 -5.62 -7.64
CA PHE A 59 5.84 -6.47 -8.63
C PHE A 59 6.49 -7.85 -8.76
N GLN A 60 7.82 -7.94 -8.71
CA GLN A 60 8.54 -9.22 -8.81
C GLN A 60 8.28 -10.09 -7.58
N PHE A 61 8.37 -9.51 -6.38
CA PHE A 61 8.05 -10.22 -5.14
C PHE A 61 6.64 -10.84 -5.20
N TRP A 62 5.63 -10.07 -5.62
CA TRP A 62 4.27 -10.58 -5.71
C TRP A 62 4.07 -11.62 -6.81
N ASN A 63 4.89 -11.63 -7.87
CA ASN A 63 4.87 -12.70 -8.87
C ASN A 63 5.51 -13.98 -8.35
N ASN A 64 6.62 -13.89 -7.62
CA ASN A 64 7.24 -15.03 -6.95
C ASN A 64 6.24 -15.64 -5.95
N PHE A 65 5.59 -14.78 -5.16
CA PHE A 65 4.52 -15.17 -4.25
C PHE A 65 3.38 -15.94 -4.94
N LYS A 66 2.90 -15.44 -6.10
CA LYS A 66 1.83 -16.11 -6.86
C LYS A 66 2.26 -17.49 -7.35
N SER A 67 3.48 -17.58 -7.87
CA SER A 67 4.05 -18.83 -8.39
C SER A 67 4.15 -19.87 -7.27
N TRP A 68 4.74 -19.47 -6.14
CA TRP A 68 4.81 -20.31 -4.94
C TRP A 68 3.42 -20.74 -4.45
N PHE A 69 2.44 -19.83 -4.41
CA PHE A 69 1.09 -20.14 -3.96
C PHE A 69 0.40 -21.17 -4.89
N GLU A 70 0.57 -21.00 -6.21
CA GLU A 70 0.00 -21.91 -7.19
C GLU A 70 0.67 -23.30 -7.13
N GLU A 71 1.98 -23.35 -6.94
CA GLU A 71 2.72 -24.61 -6.72
C GLU A 71 2.29 -25.31 -5.43
N THR A 72 2.06 -24.56 -4.35
CA THR A 72 1.74 -25.11 -3.03
C THR A 72 0.28 -25.58 -2.92
N PHE A 73 -0.66 -24.80 -3.46
CA PHE A 73 -2.10 -25.05 -3.30
C PHE A 73 -2.80 -25.50 -4.59
N GLY A 74 -2.06 -25.65 -5.69
CA GLY A 74 -2.58 -26.11 -6.98
C GLY A 74 -3.59 -25.17 -7.62
N ARG A 75 -3.58 -23.87 -7.25
CA ARG A 75 -4.54 -22.89 -7.75
C ARG A 75 -3.98 -21.47 -7.81
N PRO A 76 -4.37 -20.66 -8.80
CA PRO A 76 -3.84 -19.31 -8.96
C PRO A 76 -4.44 -18.33 -7.94
N LEU A 77 -3.60 -17.42 -7.44
CA LEU A 77 -4.00 -16.32 -6.57
C LEU A 77 -4.02 -14.98 -7.34
N LYS A 78 -5.20 -14.38 -7.46
CA LYS A 78 -5.40 -13.20 -8.32
C LYS A 78 -4.75 -11.92 -7.78
N GLN A 79 -5.00 -11.58 -6.51
CA GLN A 79 -4.58 -10.32 -5.88
C GLN A 79 -3.96 -10.59 -4.51
N PRO A 80 -2.70 -11.10 -4.44
CA PRO A 80 -2.04 -11.41 -3.18
C PRO A 80 -1.83 -10.15 -2.34
N ASP A 81 -1.37 -9.06 -2.95
CA ASP A 81 -1.14 -7.76 -2.32
C ASP A 81 -2.37 -7.27 -1.55
N ARG A 82 -3.55 -7.31 -2.19
CA ARG A 82 -4.81 -6.85 -1.64
C ARG A 82 -5.30 -7.78 -0.54
N MET A 83 -5.11 -9.09 -0.70
CA MET A 83 -5.46 -10.07 0.33
C MET A 83 -4.63 -9.84 1.60
N ILE A 84 -3.30 -9.77 1.47
CA ILE A 84 -2.38 -9.52 2.60
C ILE A 84 -2.71 -8.18 3.26
N SER A 85 -2.99 -7.13 2.46
CA SER A 85 -3.46 -5.83 2.95
C SER A 85 -4.70 -5.93 3.84
N GLN A 86 -5.68 -6.73 3.42
CA GLN A 86 -6.91 -6.92 4.17
C GLN A 86 -6.68 -7.71 5.46
N LEU A 87 -5.78 -8.69 5.45
CA LEU A 87 -5.43 -9.46 6.65
C LEU A 87 -4.77 -8.57 7.71
N VAL A 88 -3.75 -7.81 7.31
CA VAL A 88 -3.06 -6.85 8.18
C VAL A 88 -4.05 -5.84 8.75
N ARG A 89 -4.91 -5.26 7.91
CA ARG A 89 -5.92 -4.30 8.35
C ARG A 89 -6.89 -4.88 9.37
N LYS A 90 -7.47 -6.06 9.09
CA LYS A 90 -8.43 -6.71 9.99
C LYS A 90 -7.78 -7.08 11.34
N HIS A 91 -6.52 -7.49 11.30
CA HIS A 91 -5.78 -7.81 12.51
C HIS A 91 -5.53 -6.57 13.37
N GLN A 92 -5.17 -5.45 12.76
CA GLN A 92 -5.04 -4.18 13.46
C GLN A 92 -6.37 -3.71 14.06
N GLU A 93 -7.47 -3.78 13.29
CA GLU A 93 -8.82 -3.47 13.78
C GLU A 93 -9.19 -4.34 14.99
N LYS A 94 -8.87 -5.65 14.95
CA LYS A 94 -9.04 -6.58 16.07
C LYS A 94 -8.20 -6.18 17.29
N LYS A 95 -6.92 -5.82 17.10
CA LYS A 95 -6.04 -5.39 18.20
C LYS A 95 -6.50 -4.08 18.83
N ASP A 96 -6.97 -3.13 18.02
CA ASP A 96 -7.49 -1.86 18.52
C ASP A 96 -8.76 -2.07 19.35
N ALA A 97 -9.70 -2.90 18.88
CA ALA A 97 -10.90 -3.25 19.63
C ALA A 97 -10.58 -3.93 20.98
N ILE A 98 -9.70 -4.94 20.99
CA ILE A 98 -9.29 -5.62 22.22
C ILE A 98 -8.58 -4.65 23.19
N ARG A 99 -7.77 -3.72 22.67
CA ARG A 99 -7.10 -2.70 23.49
C ARG A 99 -8.10 -1.75 24.14
N GLU A 100 -9.14 -1.35 23.41
CA GLU A 100 -10.21 -0.50 23.93
C GLU A 100 -11.05 -1.22 25.01
N GLU A 101 -11.34 -2.50 24.82
CA GLU A 101 -12.18 -3.28 25.74
C GLU A 101 -11.44 -3.81 26.98
N SER A 102 -10.19 -4.27 26.83
CA SER A 102 -9.46 -5.01 27.86
C SER A 102 -8.11 -4.38 28.26
N GLY A 103 -7.72 -3.27 27.64
CA GLY A 103 -6.46 -2.56 27.92
C GLY A 103 -5.19 -3.30 27.48
N THR A 104 -5.26 -4.58 27.09
CA THR A 104 -4.11 -5.38 26.64
C THR A 104 -4.49 -6.25 25.45
N ALA A 105 -3.92 -5.98 24.27
CA ALA A 105 -4.09 -6.82 23.08
C ALA A 105 -3.03 -7.93 23.08
N ARG A 106 -3.44 -9.19 23.28
CA ARG A 106 -2.57 -10.38 23.12
C ARG A 106 -2.87 -11.09 21.80
N SER A 107 -1.84 -11.59 21.13
CA SER A 107 -1.95 -12.48 19.97
C SER A 107 -2.56 -13.82 20.44
N VAL A 108 -3.64 -14.27 19.81
CA VAL A 108 -4.42 -15.43 20.27
C VAL A 108 -4.18 -16.67 19.40
N THR A 109 -3.73 -16.48 18.16
CA THR A 109 -3.55 -17.54 17.16
C THR A 109 -2.21 -17.42 16.46
N ASP A 110 -1.74 -18.52 15.85
CA ASP A 110 -0.52 -18.52 15.02
C ASP A 110 -0.59 -17.51 13.88
N LEU A 111 -1.79 -17.30 13.30
CA LEU A 111 -2.02 -16.28 12.28
C LEU A 111 -1.86 -14.87 12.85
N ASP A 112 -2.39 -14.61 14.04
CA ASP A 112 -2.22 -13.31 14.72
C ASP A 112 -0.74 -13.03 14.98
N GLN A 113 0.03 -14.04 15.43
CA GLN A 113 1.46 -13.89 15.68
C GLN A 113 2.23 -13.62 14.38
N ALA A 114 1.99 -14.41 13.33
CA ALA A 114 2.66 -14.21 12.04
C ALA A 114 2.32 -12.83 11.44
N LEU A 115 1.08 -12.34 11.65
CA LEU A 115 0.68 -11.00 11.23
C LEU A 115 1.37 -9.91 12.06
N ASP A 116 1.54 -10.11 13.36
CA ASP A 116 2.29 -9.19 14.22
C ASP A 116 3.75 -9.07 13.76
N GLU A 117 4.40 -10.20 13.48
CA GLU A 117 5.76 -10.25 12.94
C GLU A 117 5.86 -9.53 11.59
N TRP A 118 4.94 -9.81 10.66
CA TRP A 118 4.92 -9.15 9.37
C TRP A 118 4.70 -7.62 9.48
N ILE A 119 3.81 -7.17 10.36
CA ILE A 119 3.58 -5.74 10.61
C ILE A 119 4.84 -5.08 11.18
N GLN A 120 5.55 -5.75 12.07
CA GLN A 120 6.81 -5.25 12.62
C GLN A 120 7.85 -5.06 11.51
N ILE A 121 8.03 -6.06 10.64
CA ILE A 121 8.95 -5.99 9.49
C ILE A 121 8.61 -4.81 8.58
N LEU A 122 7.34 -4.62 8.24
CA LEU A 122 6.89 -3.48 7.45
C LEU A 122 7.22 -2.13 8.14
N GLY A 123 7.06 -2.09 9.46
CA GLY A 123 7.39 -0.92 10.27
C GLY A 123 8.89 -0.58 10.25
N ASP A 124 9.76 -1.59 10.37
CA ASP A 124 11.21 -1.44 10.38
C ASP A 124 11.75 -1.01 9.01
N LEU A 125 11.18 -1.56 7.92
CA LEU A 125 11.50 -1.16 6.55
C LEU A 125 11.19 0.32 6.30
N GLU A 126 10.05 0.79 6.80
CA GLU A 126 9.65 2.18 6.68
C GLU A 126 10.56 3.11 7.49
N ALA A 127 10.90 2.74 8.73
CA ALA A 127 11.81 3.51 9.57
C ALA A 127 13.21 3.65 8.93
N ALA A 128 13.72 2.55 8.35
CA ALA A 128 15.00 2.57 7.63
C ALA A 128 14.96 3.47 6.39
N ALA A 129 13.86 3.44 5.62
CA ALA A 129 13.67 4.30 4.46
C ALA A 129 13.58 5.78 4.84
N GLU A 130 12.85 6.09 5.92
CA GLU A 130 12.73 7.47 6.42
C GLU A 130 14.07 8.02 6.92
N GLU A 131 14.86 7.22 7.67
CA GLU A 131 16.18 7.65 8.13
C GLU A 131 17.14 7.86 6.97
N ASN A 132 17.11 7.00 5.94
CA ASN A 132 17.90 7.22 4.74
C ASN A 132 17.52 8.53 4.03
N HIS A 133 16.23 8.82 3.94
CA HIS A 133 15.73 10.08 3.37
C HIS A 133 16.18 11.31 4.19
N ARG A 134 16.09 11.24 5.52
CA ARG A 134 16.56 12.28 6.43
C ARG A 134 18.08 12.49 6.28
N GLN A 135 18.85 11.41 6.22
CA GLN A 135 20.29 11.46 6.04
C GLN A 135 20.67 12.09 4.70
N ARG A 136 19.98 11.71 3.62
CA ARG A 136 20.18 12.31 2.28
C ARG A 136 19.90 13.80 2.30
N SER A 137 18.80 14.21 2.93
CA SER A 137 18.45 15.63 3.09
C SER A 137 19.49 16.43 3.88
N ARG A 138 20.01 15.87 4.99
CA ARG A 138 21.11 16.48 5.76
C ARG A 138 22.36 16.66 4.91
N ARG A 139 22.79 15.62 4.18
CA ARG A 139 23.97 15.68 3.29
C ARG A 139 23.82 16.76 2.22
N MET A 140 22.62 16.92 1.64
CA MET A 140 22.35 17.99 0.68
C MET A 140 22.44 19.38 1.32
N GLN A 141 21.86 19.56 2.51
CA GLN A 141 21.90 20.81 3.25
C GLN A 141 23.34 21.19 3.64
N ASP A 142 24.11 20.25 4.17
CA ASP A 142 25.51 20.44 4.55
C ASP A 142 26.36 20.79 3.32
N GLY A 143 26.14 20.09 2.20
CA GLY A 143 26.79 20.39 0.92
C GLY A 143 26.48 21.81 0.42
N MET A 144 25.24 22.28 0.56
CA MET A 144 24.85 23.66 0.21
C MET A 144 25.52 24.70 1.13
N MET A 145 25.53 24.44 2.44
CA MET A 145 26.16 25.32 3.43
C MET A 145 27.68 25.40 3.21
N GLU A 146 28.33 24.28 2.90
CA GLU A 146 29.76 24.25 2.64
C GLU A 146 30.13 25.01 1.36
N ARG A 147 29.35 24.83 0.27
CA ARG A 147 29.51 25.64 -0.96
C ARG A 147 29.34 27.14 -0.68
N ARG A 148 28.41 27.52 0.19
CA ARG A 148 28.20 28.92 0.58
C ARG A 148 29.39 29.46 1.38
N ARG A 149 29.92 28.69 2.33
CA ARG A 149 31.13 29.06 3.10
C ARG A 149 32.34 29.25 2.20
N LYS A 150 32.55 28.35 1.24
CA LYS A 150 33.64 28.44 0.26
C LYS A 150 33.57 29.73 -0.55
N ARG A 151 32.40 30.07 -1.12
CA ARG A 151 32.21 31.33 -1.86
C ARG A 151 32.46 32.57 -1.00
N ASN A 152 32.02 32.55 0.26
CA ASN A 152 32.28 33.68 1.17
C ASN A 152 33.78 33.84 1.47
N ARG A 153 34.53 32.74 1.59
CA ARG A 153 35.98 32.76 1.82
C ARG A 153 36.73 33.34 0.62
N GLU A 154 36.36 32.94 -0.59
CA GLU A 154 36.94 33.47 -1.83
C GLU A 154 36.67 34.98 -1.98
N ARG A 155 35.47 35.46 -1.65
CA ARG A 155 35.12 36.90 -1.69
C ARG A 155 35.84 37.77 -0.66
N LEU A 156 36.30 37.20 0.44
CA LEU A 156 37.04 37.91 1.50
C LEU A 156 38.56 37.84 1.29
N GLY A 157 39.03 36.99 0.37
CA GLY A 157 40.45 36.74 0.11
C GLY A 157 41.09 37.60 -0.98
N ASP A 158 40.30 38.12 -1.93
CA ASP A 158 40.80 38.96 -3.01
C ASP A 158 40.26 40.39 -2.88
N SER A 159 41.17 41.33 -2.61
CA SER A 159 40.98 42.73 -2.93
C SER A 159 41.70 43.01 -4.25
N PRO A 160 40.99 43.13 -5.37
CA PRO A 160 41.49 43.83 -6.54
C PRO A 160 40.78 45.18 -6.66
N ALA A 161 41.57 46.23 -6.70
CA ALA A 161 41.13 47.53 -7.19
C ALA A 161 40.71 47.40 -8.66
N SER A 162 39.59 48.06 -9.00
CA SER A 162 39.14 48.48 -10.34
C SER A 162 38.98 47.42 -11.43
N GLU A 163 37.75 47.26 -11.96
CA GLU A 163 37.38 47.75 -13.31
C GLU A 163 35.96 47.29 -13.72
N THR A 164 35.44 47.98 -14.72
CA THR A 164 34.05 48.27 -15.11
C THR A 164 33.15 47.09 -15.54
N PRO A 165 31.81 47.24 -15.43
CA PRO A 165 30.84 46.23 -15.87
C PRO A 165 30.62 46.28 -17.40
N THR A 166 30.96 45.19 -18.09
CA THR A 166 30.48 44.93 -19.46
C THR A 166 29.30 43.97 -19.38
N VAL A 167 28.17 44.44 -19.90
CA VAL A 167 26.90 43.72 -20.03
C VAL A 167 27.03 42.73 -21.18
N GLU A 168 26.95 41.42 -20.92
CA GLU A 168 26.54 40.46 -21.94
C GLU A 168 25.29 39.70 -21.50
N SER A 169 24.31 39.82 -22.38
CA SER A 169 22.93 39.38 -22.30
C SER A 169 22.79 38.10 -23.11
N GLY A 170 21.97 37.19 -22.59
CA GLY A 170 21.36 36.12 -23.39
C GLY A 170 22.04 34.77 -23.23
N THR A 171 21.35 33.85 -22.54
CA THR A 171 21.14 32.40 -22.85
C THR A 171 20.83 31.58 -21.58
N GLN A 172 20.88 32.15 -20.36
CA GLN A 172 20.70 31.39 -19.12
C GLN A 172 19.28 30.84 -18.82
N SER A 173 18.24 31.28 -19.53
CA SER A 173 16.87 30.91 -19.13
C SER A 173 16.48 29.47 -19.48
N SER A 174 17.15 28.84 -20.45
CA SER A 174 16.84 27.46 -20.86
C SER A 174 17.45 26.45 -19.89
N ASP A 175 18.70 26.65 -19.47
CA ASP A 175 19.40 25.73 -18.57
C ASP A 175 18.75 25.69 -17.18
N ILE A 176 18.28 26.84 -16.68
CA ILE A 176 17.58 26.90 -15.38
C ILE A 176 16.24 26.14 -15.45
N MET A 177 15.52 26.23 -16.56
CA MET A 177 14.27 25.48 -16.76
C MET A 177 14.53 23.98 -16.88
N GLN A 178 15.62 23.57 -17.55
CA GLN A 178 16.00 22.15 -17.68
C GLN A 178 16.49 21.57 -16.35
N GLU A 179 17.25 22.34 -15.56
CA GLU A 179 17.72 21.94 -14.24
C GLU A 179 16.56 21.86 -13.23
N LEU A 180 15.59 22.77 -13.31
CA LEU A 180 14.35 22.69 -12.52
C LEU A 180 13.47 21.51 -12.94
N GLN A 181 13.37 21.22 -14.24
CA GLN A 181 12.63 20.06 -14.74
C GLN A 181 13.30 18.74 -14.32
N ALA A 182 14.64 18.68 -14.33
CA ALA A 182 15.40 17.54 -13.85
C ALA A 182 15.28 17.37 -12.31
N ALA A 183 15.27 18.47 -11.55
CA ALA A 183 15.05 18.45 -10.11
C ALA A 183 13.62 18.01 -9.76
N LEU A 184 12.61 18.47 -10.51
CA LEU A 184 11.24 18.02 -10.35
C LEU A 184 11.08 16.54 -10.72
N ASN A 185 11.76 16.06 -11.76
CA ASN A 185 11.80 14.63 -12.09
C ASN A 185 12.59 13.80 -11.05
N LEU A 186 13.44 14.39 -10.22
CA LEU A 186 14.11 13.71 -9.09
C LEU A 186 13.29 13.72 -7.79
N ILE A 187 12.39 14.69 -7.65
CA ILE A 187 11.47 14.83 -6.50
C ILE A 187 10.16 14.06 -6.76
N LEU A 188 9.73 13.98 -8.01
CA LEU A 188 8.49 13.32 -8.46
C LEU A 188 8.73 12.02 -9.23
N GLY A 189 9.91 11.82 -9.81
CA GLY A 189 10.30 10.58 -10.45
C GLY A 189 10.85 9.62 -9.42
N GLU A 190 9.91 8.91 -8.82
CA GLU A 190 9.95 7.46 -8.57
C GLU A 190 8.52 7.04 -8.18
N PRO A 191 7.62 6.78 -9.15
CA PRO A 191 6.54 5.83 -8.97
C PRO A 191 7.01 4.42 -9.40
N GLU A 192 8.29 4.07 -9.25
CA GLU A 192 8.78 2.69 -9.44
C GLU A 192 8.54 1.85 -8.18
N PHE A 193 8.39 2.50 -7.01
CA PHE A 193 7.73 1.86 -5.88
C PHE A 193 6.23 1.79 -6.16
N GLY A 194 5.84 0.72 -6.87
CA GLY A 194 4.45 0.30 -7.01
C GLY A 194 3.73 0.55 -5.69
N TYR A 195 2.82 1.53 -5.72
CA TYR A 195 2.02 2.00 -4.60
C TYR A 195 1.50 0.79 -3.83
N CYS A 196 2.16 0.42 -2.73
CA CYS A 196 1.72 -0.70 -1.92
C CYS A 196 0.74 -0.11 -0.89
N PRO A 197 -0.58 -0.40 -0.99
CA PRO A 197 -1.56 0.17 -0.09
C PRO A 197 -1.25 -0.12 1.39
N LEU A 198 -0.51 -1.21 1.66
CA LEU A 198 0.03 -1.62 2.96
C LEU A 198 0.86 -0.53 3.64
N VAL A 199 1.85 0.04 2.95
CA VAL A 199 2.77 1.03 3.54
C VAL A 199 2.02 2.31 3.87
N ARG A 200 1.16 2.80 2.96
CA ARG A 200 0.31 3.98 3.22
C ARG A 200 -0.64 3.76 4.40
N TYR A 201 -1.13 2.53 4.60
CA TYR A 201 -2.05 2.22 5.68
C TYR A 201 -1.33 2.17 7.04
N VAL A 202 -0.15 1.54 7.10
CA VAL A 202 0.71 1.54 8.30
C VAL A 202 1.08 2.98 8.69
N LEU A 203 1.49 3.81 7.73
CA LEU A 203 1.81 5.22 7.96
C LEU A 203 0.59 6.02 8.48
N LYS A 204 -0.59 5.81 7.90
CA LYS A 204 -1.82 6.48 8.32
C LYS A 204 -2.27 6.08 9.74
N ILE A 205 -1.92 4.88 10.18
CA ILE A 205 -2.21 4.40 11.53
C ILE A 205 -1.17 4.90 12.53
N LYS A 206 0.13 4.86 12.23
CA LYS A 206 1.17 5.45 13.10
C LYS A 206 0.91 6.93 13.41
N LEU A 207 0.46 7.70 12.41
CA LEU A 207 0.04 9.10 12.59
C LEU A 207 -1.19 9.26 13.49
N ARG A 208 -2.05 8.24 13.61
CA ARG A 208 -3.27 8.27 14.42
C ARG A 208 -3.04 7.77 15.85
N THR A 209 -2.13 6.83 16.05
CA THR A 209 -1.85 6.23 17.37
C THR A 209 -0.74 6.95 18.14
N GLY A 210 0.06 7.79 17.49
CA GLY A 210 1.13 8.57 18.15
C GLY A 210 2.27 7.71 18.70
N VAL A 211 2.31 6.41 18.36
CA VAL A 211 3.36 5.48 18.79
C VAL A 211 4.51 5.56 17.79
N TRP A 212 5.56 6.28 18.18
CA TRP A 212 6.87 6.24 17.56
C TRP A 212 7.71 5.30 18.43
N ASN A 213 8.08 4.12 17.92
CA ASN A 213 9.12 3.30 18.55
C ASN A 213 10.48 3.95 18.29
#